data_AF-A0A966HL19-F1
#
_entry.id   AF-A0A966HL19-F1
#
_cell.length_a   1.000
_cell.length_b   1.000
_cell.length_c   1.000
_cell.angle_alpha   90.00
_cell.angle_beta   90.00
_cell.angle_gamma   90.00
#
_symmetry.space_group_name_H-M   'P 1'
#
loop_
_entity.id
_entity.type
_entity.pdbx_description
1 polymer ?
#
loop_
_entity_poly.entity_id
_entity_poly.type
_entity_poly.pdbx_seq_one_letter_code
_entity_poly.pdbx_strand_id
1 'polypeptide(L)'
;MAISVEEIKKLKELTGLGLTDAKKALVEAEGNFDKALTALRKKGLTKAEKKGEREAREGLVDSYIHGGRIGVIVEVNCETDFVARTEDFKQFTHQVAMQIAAMNPIYATEADIPAEELERVKAEAEERVTKENKPAEIAAKIVDGQVKKYFSEKVLLSQTYIMDDSKTI
;
A
#
# COMPACT_ATOMS: atom_id res chain seq x y z
N MET A 1 2.64 12.83 32.28
CA MET A 1 1.90 13.52 31.20
C MET A 1 0.59 12.76 31.00
N ALA A 2 -0.56 13.43 31.06
CA ALA A 2 -1.86 12.75 31.00
C ALA A 2 -2.22 12.47 29.54
N ILE A 3 -2.14 11.21 29.13
CA ILE A 3 -2.61 10.77 27.81
C ILE A 3 -4.12 10.70 27.86
N SER A 4 -4.80 11.38 26.93
CA SER A 4 -6.26 11.39 26.89
C SER A 4 -6.80 10.03 26.50
N VAL A 5 -7.88 9.59 27.16
CA VAL A 5 -8.62 8.38 26.78
C VAL A 5 -9.19 8.52 25.37
N GLU A 6 -9.53 9.74 24.96
CA GLU A 6 -10.03 10.03 23.61
C GLU A 6 -8.94 9.82 22.55
N GLU A 7 -7.70 10.24 22.84
CA GLU A 7 -6.55 10.01 21.94
C GLU A 7 -6.23 8.53 21.80
N ILE A 8 -6.33 7.77 22.89
CA ILE A 8 -6.15 6.30 22.87
C ILE A 8 -7.22 5.65 21.99
N LYS A 9 -8.50 6.07 22.12
CA LYS A 9 -9.61 5.55 21.30
C LYS A 9 -9.42 5.90 19.83
N LYS A 10 -9.09 7.16 19.53
CA LYS A 10 -8.84 7.65 18.18
C LYS A 10 -7.68 6.90 17.51
N LEU A 11 -6.58 6.68 18.24
CA LEU A 11 -5.43 5.96 17.71
C LEU A 11 -5.78 4.48 17.45
N LYS A 12 -6.56 3.84 18.33
CA LYS A 12 -7.12 2.50 18.10
C LYS A 12 -7.98 2.44 16.84
N GLU A 13 -8.87 3.41 16.63
CA GLU A 13 -9.75 3.44 15.45
C GLU A 13 -8.96 3.57 14.15
N LEU A 14 -7.96 4.46 14.10
CA LEU A 14 -7.15 4.65 12.90
C LEU A 14 -6.18 3.50 12.60
N THR A 15 -5.72 2.77 13.61
CA THR A 15 -4.68 1.74 13.45
C THR A 15 -5.19 0.31 13.56
N GLY A 16 -6.41 0.13 14.07
CA GLY A 16 -7.02 -1.17 14.37
C GLY A 16 -6.42 -1.88 15.60
N LEU A 17 -5.48 -1.25 16.32
CA LEU A 17 -4.82 -1.85 17.47
C LEU A 17 -5.73 -2.02 18.69
N GLY A 18 -5.33 -2.91 19.61
CA GLY A 18 -5.95 -3.00 20.93
C GLY A 18 -5.69 -1.74 21.77
N LEU A 19 -6.59 -1.44 22.72
CA LEU A 19 -6.49 -0.25 23.59
C LEU A 19 -5.14 -0.15 24.32
N THR A 20 -4.60 -1.29 24.76
CA THR A 20 -3.31 -1.35 25.47
C THR A 20 -2.13 -0.96 24.57
N ASP A 21 -2.13 -1.41 23.32
CA ASP A 21 -1.07 -1.11 22.35
C ASP A 21 -1.14 0.34 21.89
N ALA A 22 -2.34 0.87 21.65
CA ALA A 22 -2.57 2.28 21.35
C ALA A 22 -2.10 3.18 22.51
N LYS A 23 -2.38 2.79 23.77
CA LYS A 23 -1.89 3.52 24.94
C LYS A 23 -0.36 3.49 25.03
N LYS A 24 0.28 2.34 24.85
CA LYS A 24 1.75 2.22 24.87
C LYS A 24 2.40 3.11 23.81
N ALA A 25 1.86 3.12 22.59
CA ALA A 25 2.36 3.98 21.52
C ALA A 25 2.29 5.47 21.87
N LEU A 26 1.21 5.92 22.52
CA LEU A 26 1.10 7.30 22.99
C LEU A 26 2.05 7.59 24.16
N VAL A 27 2.33 6.62 25.04
CA VAL A 27 3.35 6.78 26.10
C VAL A 27 4.74 6.94 25.50
N GLU A 28 5.10 6.07 24.54
CA GLU A 28 6.39 6.14 23.83
C GLU A 28 6.56 7.43 23.01
N ALA A 29 5.45 7.98 22.51
CA ALA A 29 5.43 9.24 21.78
C ALA A 29 5.25 10.47 22.69
N GLU A 30 5.35 10.31 24.00
CA GLU A 30 5.20 11.39 24.99
C GLU A 30 3.87 12.16 24.85
N GLY A 31 2.79 11.46 24.53
CA GLY A 31 1.46 12.02 24.30
C GLY A 31 1.27 12.68 22.94
N ASN A 32 2.28 12.70 22.07
CA ASN A 32 2.14 13.28 20.74
C ASN A 32 1.48 12.29 19.77
N PHE A 33 0.25 12.61 19.37
CA PHE A 33 -0.57 11.76 18.50
C PHE A 33 0.08 11.47 17.13
N ASP A 34 0.56 12.49 16.43
CA ASP A 34 1.14 12.32 15.08
C ASP A 34 2.44 11.51 15.11
N LYS A 35 3.26 11.72 16.14
CA LYS A 35 4.46 10.90 16.38
C LYS A 35 4.08 9.45 16.69
N ALA A 36 3.05 9.20 17.52
CA ALA A 36 2.58 7.86 17.81
C ALA A 36 2.07 7.15 16.55
N LEU A 37 1.24 7.82 15.75
CA LEU A 37 0.71 7.28 14.51
C LEU A 37 1.82 6.97 13.50
N THR A 38 2.78 7.89 13.34
CA THR A 38 3.93 7.71 12.44
C THR A 38 4.83 6.58 12.91
N ALA A 39 5.09 6.48 14.21
CA ALA A 39 5.91 5.41 14.78
C ALA A 39 5.24 4.04 14.60
N LEU A 40 3.92 3.95 14.79
CA LEU A 40 3.17 2.71 14.57
C LEU A 40 3.20 2.26 13.11
N ARG A 41 3.05 3.19 12.16
CA ARG A 41 3.20 2.91 10.72
C ARG A 41 4.63 2.45 10.38
N LYS A 42 5.65 3.12 10.91
CA LYS A 42 7.05 2.74 10.66
C LYS A 42 7.44 1.40 11.28
N LYS A 43 6.88 1.05 12.43
CA LYS A 43 7.20 -0.19 13.15
C LYS A 43 6.50 -1.42 12.57
N GLY A 44 5.70 -1.30 11.52
CA GLY A 44 4.93 -2.42 11.02
C GLY A 44 3.84 -2.91 12.00
N LEU A 45 3.46 -2.06 12.96
CA LEU A 45 2.61 -2.46 14.09
C LEU A 45 1.14 -2.14 13.83
N THR A 46 0.74 -1.81 12.60
CA THR A 46 -0.69 -1.71 12.30
C THR A 46 -1.35 -3.10 12.39
N LYS A 47 -2.67 -3.14 12.62
CA LYS A 47 -3.40 -4.41 12.65
C LYS A 47 -3.26 -5.16 11.31
N ALA A 48 -3.13 -4.43 10.19
CA ALA A 48 -2.99 -4.99 8.86
C ALA A 48 -1.67 -5.74 8.68
N GLU A 49 -0.53 -5.14 9.03
CA GLU A 49 0.79 -5.76 8.87
C GLU A 49 0.95 -7.01 9.74
N LYS A 50 0.52 -6.96 11.01
CA LYS A 50 0.50 -8.15 11.89
C LYS A 50 -0.41 -9.29 11.39
N LYS A 51 -1.32 -8.99 10.47
CA LYS A 51 -2.23 -9.95 9.86
C LYS A 51 -1.81 -10.37 8.46
N GLY A 52 -0.84 -9.69 7.84
CA GLY A 52 -0.42 -9.97 6.46
C GLY A 52 0.16 -11.37 6.27
N GLU A 53 0.71 -11.98 7.33
CA GLU A 53 1.22 -13.35 7.30
C GLU A 53 0.14 -14.42 7.55
N ARG A 54 -1.10 -14.00 7.86
CA ARG A 54 -2.19 -14.96 8.10
C ARG A 54 -2.71 -15.49 6.78
N GLU A 55 -3.02 -16.76 6.78
CA GLU A 55 -3.63 -17.41 5.63
C GLU A 55 -5.07 -16.89 5.41
N ALA A 56 -5.34 -16.41 4.21
CA ALA A 56 -6.64 -15.94 3.75
C ALA A 56 -7.05 -16.73 2.52
N ARG A 57 -7.95 -17.72 2.69
CA ARG A 57 -8.43 -18.61 1.62
C ARG A 57 -9.88 -18.36 1.21
N GLU A 58 -10.61 -17.58 1.99
CA GLU A 58 -11.95 -17.10 1.62
C GLU A 58 -11.82 -15.77 0.87
N GLY A 59 -12.89 -15.27 0.24
CA GLY A 59 -12.82 -14.02 -0.49
C GLY A 59 -13.91 -13.83 -1.52
N LEU A 60 -13.67 -12.92 -2.46
CA LEU A 60 -14.53 -12.66 -3.60
C LEU A 60 -13.71 -12.57 -4.88
N VAL A 61 -14.30 -13.09 -5.96
CA VAL A 61 -13.91 -12.74 -7.33
C VAL A 61 -14.94 -11.75 -7.85
N ASP A 62 -14.49 -10.55 -8.21
CA ASP A 62 -15.34 -9.55 -8.86
C ASP A 62 -14.88 -9.28 -10.29
N SER A 63 -15.81 -8.77 -11.11
CA SER A 63 -15.54 -8.37 -12.48
C SER A 63 -16.09 -6.98 -12.76
N TYR A 64 -15.31 -6.17 -13.47
CA TYR A 64 -15.69 -4.82 -13.87
C TYR A 64 -15.55 -4.64 -15.38
N ILE A 65 -16.58 -4.09 -16.01
CA ILE A 65 -16.60 -3.79 -17.44
C ILE A 65 -16.74 -2.28 -17.63
N HIS A 66 -15.69 -1.64 -18.13
CA HIS A 66 -15.70 -0.21 -18.43
C HIS A 66 -16.08 0.03 -19.89
N GLY A 67 -17.27 0.63 -20.10
CA GLY A 67 -17.73 1.08 -21.42
C GLY A 67 -17.80 -0.02 -22.49
N GLY A 68 -17.90 -1.30 -22.10
CA GLY A 68 -17.91 -2.44 -23.01
C GLY A 68 -16.58 -2.73 -23.73
N ARG A 69 -15.48 -2.06 -23.34
CA ARG A 69 -14.17 -2.13 -24.02
C ARG A 69 -13.05 -2.70 -23.16
N ILE A 70 -13.12 -2.47 -21.85
CA ILE A 70 -12.12 -2.94 -20.88
C ILE A 70 -12.85 -3.86 -19.91
N GLY A 71 -12.34 -5.08 -19.74
CA GLY A 71 -12.81 -6.05 -18.76
C GLY A 71 -11.71 -6.36 -17.76
N VAL A 72 -12.06 -6.36 -16.48
CA VAL A 72 -11.17 -6.73 -15.36
C VAL A 72 -11.84 -7.84 -14.57
N ILE A 73 -11.04 -8.79 -14.12
CA ILE A 73 -11.40 -9.78 -13.10
C ILE A 73 -10.36 -9.66 -11.99
N VAL A 74 -10.81 -9.63 -10.73
CA VAL A 74 -9.92 -9.56 -9.57
C VAL A 74 -10.41 -10.52 -8.50
N GLU A 75 -9.46 -11.21 -7.86
CA GLU A 75 -9.69 -11.99 -6.65
C GLU A 75 -9.14 -11.20 -5.45
N VAL A 76 -9.97 -11.02 -4.43
CA VAL A 76 -9.56 -10.40 -3.15
C VAL A 76 -9.91 -11.36 -2.03
N ASN A 77 -8.89 -11.82 -1.31
CA ASN A 77 -9.05 -12.80 -0.25
C ASN A 77 -9.21 -12.14 1.14
N CYS A 78 -9.89 -12.86 2.03
CA CYS A 78 -10.03 -12.56 3.45
C CYS A 78 -10.00 -13.83 4.31
N GLU A 79 -9.94 -13.68 5.63
CA GLU A 79 -9.83 -14.82 6.56
C GLU A 79 -11.11 -15.68 6.60
N THR A 80 -12.30 -15.09 6.40
CA THR A 80 -13.59 -15.81 6.57
C THR A 80 -14.64 -15.40 5.54
N ASP A 81 -15.56 -16.32 5.22
CA ASP A 81 -16.68 -16.09 4.31
C ASP A 81 -17.66 -15.02 4.83
N PHE A 82 -17.79 -14.88 6.15
CA PHE A 82 -18.59 -13.83 6.78
C PHE A 82 -18.12 -12.43 6.38
N VAL A 83 -16.81 -12.20 6.31
CA VAL A 83 -16.24 -10.91 5.86
C VAL A 83 -16.49 -10.73 4.37
N ALA A 84 -16.27 -11.77 3.55
CA ALA A 84 -16.49 -11.72 2.11
C ALA A 84 -17.93 -11.31 1.73
N ARG A 85 -18.92 -11.61 2.58
CA ARG A 85 -20.33 -11.27 2.33
C ARG A 85 -20.74 -9.86 2.74
N THR A 86 -19.89 -9.13 3.45
CA THR A 86 -20.19 -7.75 3.88
C THR A 86 -20.22 -6.78 2.69
N GLU A 87 -21.07 -5.75 2.77
CA GLU A 87 -21.14 -4.73 1.71
C GLU A 87 -19.83 -3.95 1.59
N ASP A 88 -19.17 -3.66 2.71
CA ASP A 88 -17.86 -2.98 2.72
C ASP A 88 -16.80 -3.76 1.93
N PHE A 89 -16.74 -5.10 2.11
CA PHE A 89 -15.78 -5.94 1.40
C PHE A 89 -16.09 -6.07 -0.10
N LYS A 90 -17.38 -6.19 -0.46
CA LYS A 90 -17.82 -6.18 -1.87
C LYS A 90 -17.47 -4.86 -2.54
N GLN A 91 -17.77 -3.74 -1.88
CA GLN A 91 -17.47 -2.41 -2.39
C GLN A 91 -15.96 -2.22 -2.57
N PHE A 92 -15.16 -2.62 -1.59
CA PHE A 92 -13.70 -2.59 -1.69
C PHE A 92 -13.20 -3.40 -2.89
N THR A 93 -13.65 -4.64 -3.05
CA THR A 93 -13.26 -5.52 -4.17
C THR A 93 -13.61 -4.87 -5.52
N HIS A 94 -14.79 -4.26 -5.62
CA HIS A 94 -15.20 -3.54 -6.82
C HIS A 94 -14.33 -2.32 -7.12
N GLN A 95 -13.97 -1.54 -6.09
CA GLN A 95 -13.08 -0.39 -6.22
C GLN A 95 -11.70 -0.79 -6.71
N VAL A 96 -11.17 -1.93 -6.26
CA VAL A 96 -9.92 -2.50 -6.78
C VAL A 96 -10.05 -2.87 -8.26
N ALA A 97 -11.16 -3.48 -8.67
CA ALA A 97 -11.41 -3.78 -10.09
C ALA A 97 -11.44 -2.51 -10.96
N MET A 98 -12.08 -1.43 -10.46
CA MET A 98 -12.09 -0.13 -11.12
C MET A 98 -10.70 0.50 -11.21
N GLN A 99 -9.90 0.43 -10.13
CA GLN A 99 -8.51 0.87 -10.12
C GLN A 99 -7.70 0.19 -11.22
N ILE A 100 -7.78 -1.14 -11.30
CA ILE A 100 -7.05 -1.92 -12.31
C ILE A 100 -7.49 -1.50 -13.71
N ALA A 101 -8.79 -1.30 -13.95
CA ALA A 101 -9.29 -0.87 -15.24
C ALA A 101 -8.78 0.52 -15.66
N ALA A 102 -8.60 1.42 -14.69
CA ALA A 102 -8.13 2.78 -14.94
C ALA A 102 -6.61 2.88 -15.09
N MET A 103 -5.86 2.16 -14.25
CA MET A 103 -4.41 2.34 -14.11
C MET A 103 -3.58 1.23 -14.76
N ASN A 104 -4.18 0.11 -15.14
CA ASN A 104 -3.54 -1.00 -15.86
C ASN A 104 -2.18 -1.44 -15.24
N PRO A 105 -2.14 -1.79 -13.93
CA PRO A 105 -0.95 -2.36 -13.31
C PRO A 105 -0.54 -3.65 -14.02
N ILE A 106 0.76 -3.94 -13.98
CA ILE A 106 1.36 -5.19 -14.50
C ILE A 106 1.59 -6.18 -13.34
N TYR A 107 1.89 -5.66 -12.15
CA TYR A 107 2.22 -6.43 -10.96
C TYR A 107 1.25 -6.10 -9.84
N ALA A 108 0.91 -7.06 -8.98
CA ALA A 108 0.11 -6.78 -7.80
C ALA A 108 0.97 -6.09 -6.74
N THR A 109 2.15 -6.66 -6.46
CA THR A 109 3.10 -6.21 -5.44
C THR A 109 4.50 -6.02 -6.03
N GLU A 110 5.39 -5.35 -5.28
CA GLU A 110 6.80 -5.20 -5.69
C GLU A 110 7.55 -6.55 -5.72
N ALA A 111 7.10 -7.54 -4.95
CA ALA A 111 7.68 -8.87 -4.94
C ALA A 111 7.39 -9.66 -6.23
N ASP A 112 6.36 -9.27 -6.97
CA ASP A 112 5.98 -9.91 -8.24
C ASP A 112 6.83 -9.41 -9.42
N ILE A 113 7.70 -8.41 -9.20
CA ILE A 113 8.58 -7.85 -10.23
C ILE A 113 9.70 -8.86 -10.54
N PRO A 114 9.84 -9.34 -11.79
CA PRO A 114 10.95 -10.20 -12.17
C PRO A 114 12.30 -9.48 -11.99
N ALA A 115 13.29 -10.18 -11.46
CA ALA A 115 14.64 -9.62 -11.28
C ALA A 115 15.22 -9.06 -12.59
N GLU A 116 14.95 -9.71 -13.72
CA GLU A 116 15.38 -9.27 -15.05
C GLU A 116 14.75 -7.92 -15.44
N GLU A 117 13.47 -7.69 -15.11
CA GLU A 117 12.79 -6.41 -15.37
C GLU A 117 13.38 -5.30 -14.50
N LEU A 118 13.62 -5.59 -13.22
CA LEU A 118 14.21 -4.64 -12.29
C LEU A 118 15.61 -4.20 -12.76
N GLU A 119 16.46 -5.17 -13.12
CA GLU A 119 17.81 -4.89 -13.63
C GLU A 119 17.76 -4.15 -14.98
N ARG A 120 16.82 -4.49 -15.88
CA ARG A 120 16.65 -3.76 -17.14
C ARG A 120 16.33 -2.29 -16.90
N VAL A 121 15.32 -2.01 -16.08
CA VAL A 121 14.88 -0.63 -15.77
C VAL A 121 15.98 0.15 -15.07
N LYS A 122 16.71 -0.50 -14.16
CA LYS A 122 17.85 0.11 -13.47
C LYS A 122 18.98 0.44 -14.43
N ALA A 123 19.36 -0.47 -15.33
CA ALA A 123 20.39 -0.22 -16.33
C ALA A 123 20.00 0.93 -17.29
N GLU A 124 18.74 0.97 -17.73
CA GLU A 124 18.21 2.08 -18.54
C GLU A 124 18.29 3.43 -17.81
N ALA A 125 17.98 3.44 -16.51
CA ALA A 125 18.08 4.63 -15.67
C ALA A 125 19.55 5.06 -15.45
N GLU A 126 20.46 4.12 -15.21
CA GLU A 126 21.90 4.37 -15.08
C GLU A 126 22.46 5.00 -16.36
N GLU A 127 22.15 4.45 -17.53
CA GLU A 127 22.61 4.98 -18.82
C GLU A 127 22.13 6.43 -19.05
N ARG A 128 20.90 6.74 -18.65
CA ARG A 128 20.35 8.11 -18.73
C ARG A 128 21.13 9.07 -17.83
N VAL A 129 21.46 8.64 -16.62
CA VAL A 129 22.13 9.49 -15.62
C VAL A 129 23.63 9.64 -15.90
N THR A 130 24.31 8.63 -16.45
CA THR A 130 25.73 8.73 -16.83
C THR A 130 25.96 9.84 -17.87
N LYS A 131 24.98 10.10 -18.74
CA LYS A 131 25.03 11.20 -19.71
C LYS A 131 25.03 12.60 -19.07
N GLU A 132 24.69 12.71 -17.79
CA GLU A 132 24.53 13.98 -17.08
C GLU A 132 25.77 14.42 -16.28
N ASN A 133 26.88 13.64 -16.28
CA ASN A 133 28.15 13.96 -15.58
C ASN A 133 27.99 14.39 -14.11
N LYS A 134 27.08 13.72 -13.38
CA LYS A 134 26.82 14.00 -11.95
C LYS A 134 27.73 13.18 -11.03
N PRO A 135 28.00 13.65 -9.79
CA PRO A 135 28.69 12.87 -8.77
C PRO A 135 27.99 11.52 -8.51
N ALA A 136 28.76 10.46 -8.25
CA ALA A 136 28.27 9.09 -8.12
C ALA A 136 27.14 8.92 -7.09
N GLU A 137 27.22 9.62 -5.95
CA GLU A 137 26.19 9.56 -4.91
C GLU A 137 24.86 10.20 -5.36
N ILE A 138 24.93 11.28 -6.13
CA ILE A 138 23.75 11.95 -6.69
C ILE A 138 23.17 11.11 -7.82
N ALA A 139 24.04 10.52 -8.65
CA ALA A 139 23.63 9.63 -9.73
C ALA A 139 22.83 8.43 -9.20
N ALA A 140 23.33 7.75 -8.16
CA ALA A 140 22.64 6.62 -7.54
C ALA A 140 21.26 6.99 -7.00
N LYS A 141 21.11 8.14 -6.33
CA LYS A 141 19.81 8.63 -5.84
C LYS A 141 18.83 8.95 -6.98
N ILE A 142 19.33 9.45 -8.11
CA ILE A 142 18.48 9.73 -9.28
C ILE A 142 17.99 8.42 -9.90
N VAL A 143 18.88 7.44 -10.07
CA VAL A 143 18.54 6.11 -10.59
C VAL A 143 17.46 5.47 -9.73
N ASP A 144 17.64 5.44 -8.41
CA ASP A 144 16.66 4.89 -7.47
C ASP A 144 15.29 5.58 -7.60
N GLY A 145 15.28 6.92 -7.67
CA GLY A 145 14.06 7.69 -7.89
C GLY A 145 13.36 7.40 -9.22
N GLN A 146 14.12 7.20 -10.31
CA GLN A 146 13.57 6.84 -11.61
C GLN A 146 12.98 5.43 -11.63
N VAL A 147 13.69 4.46 -11.04
CA VAL A 147 13.21 3.07 -10.90
C VAL A 147 11.94 3.05 -10.06
N LYS A 148 11.92 3.73 -8.92
CA LYS A 148 10.75 3.84 -8.06
C LYS A 148 9.55 4.46 -8.78
N LYS A 149 9.78 5.54 -9.53
CA LYS A 149 8.71 6.18 -10.33
C LYS A 149 8.16 5.23 -11.39
N TYR A 150 9.03 4.51 -12.10
CA TYR A 150 8.60 3.53 -13.10
C TYR A 150 7.68 2.48 -12.49
N PHE A 151 8.07 1.87 -11.36
CA PHE A 151 7.27 0.84 -10.73
C PHE A 151 6.03 1.37 -9.98
N SER A 152 6.02 2.64 -9.54
CA SER A 152 4.82 3.23 -8.92
C SER A 152 3.59 3.27 -9.84
N GLU A 153 3.79 3.23 -11.16
CA GLU A 153 2.70 3.15 -12.14
C GLU A 153 2.39 1.70 -12.54
N LYS A 154 3.27 0.74 -12.26
CA LYS A 154 3.16 -0.66 -12.72
C LYS A 154 2.75 -1.64 -11.63
N VAL A 155 2.94 -1.29 -10.36
CA VAL A 155 2.58 -2.12 -9.21
C VAL A 155 1.29 -1.60 -8.60
N LEU A 156 0.24 -2.43 -8.53
CA LEU A 156 -1.09 -2.05 -8.04
C LEU A 156 -1.02 -1.38 -6.66
N LEU A 157 -0.32 -1.98 -5.69
CA LEU A 157 -0.21 -1.42 -4.33
C LEU A 157 0.60 -0.11 -4.25
N SER A 158 1.40 0.20 -5.27
CA SER A 158 2.22 1.41 -5.30
C SER A 158 1.56 2.54 -6.10
N GLN A 159 0.45 2.24 -6.80
CA GLN A 159 -0.30 3.22 -7.56
C GLN A 159 -1.09 4.15 -6.65
N THR A 160 -1.17 5.42 -7.06
CA THR A 160 -2.12 6.37 -6.50
C THR A 160 -3.55 5.85 -6.66
N TYR A 161 -4.35 5.96 -5.61
CA TYR A 161 -5.72 5.47 -5.63
C TYR A 161 -6.63 6.44 -6.40
N ILE A 162 -7.36 5.94 -7.39
CA ILE A 162 -8.18 6.78 -8.29
C ILE A 162 -9.31 7.54 -7.57
N MET A 163 -9.73 7.10 -6.39
CA MET A 163 -10.79 7.77 -5.62
C MET A 163 -10.24 8.75 -4.57
N ASP A 164 -8.96 8.67 -4.24
CA ASP A 164 -8.30 9.53 -3.25
C ASP A 164 -6.80 9.61 -3.57
N ASP A 165 -6.41 10.66 -4.27
CA ASP A 165 -5.04 10.87 -4.75
C ASP A 165 -4.01 11.14 -3.64
N SER A 166 -4.48 11.35 -2.40
CA SER A 166 -3.62 11.47 -1.22
C SER A 166 -3.11 10.12 -0.72
N LYS A 167 -3.58 9.01 -1.29
CA LYS A 167 -3.25 7.64 -0.88
C LYS A 167 -2.83 6.79 -2.07
N THR A 168 -2.09 5.74 -1.77
CA THR A 168 -1.96 4.57 -2.66
C THR A 168 -3.05 3.56 -2.33
N ILE A 169 -3.21 2.55 -3.19
CA ILE A 169 -4.03 1.37 -2.90
C ILE A 169 -3.58 0.69 -1.61
#